data_AF-A0A4P5YNA2-F1
#
_entry.id   AF-A0A4P5YNA2-F1
#
_cell.length_a   1.000
_cell.length_b   1.000
_cell.length_c   1.000
_cell.angle_alpha   90.00
_cell.angle_beta   90.00
_cell.angle_gamma   90.00
#
_symmetry.space_group_name_H-M   'P 1'
#
loop_
_entity.id
_entity.type
_entity.pdbx_description
1 polymer ?
#
loop_
_entity_poly.entity_id
_entity_poly.type
_entity_poly.pdbx_seq_one_letter_code
_entity_poly.pdbx_strand_id
1 'polypeptide(L)'
;MTKLLVILLIGLVCEAIGVVFLSKGLRQIGEVEKVTVREVIAVVKRGITNAYILWGVFFEAVFFGCLLVLMSKSEVSFLWPLTAMSFVMTTLAAKFFLHEEVSLLRWGGVCLIMCGAGLITWSEKMKPTVPKPAAAAAALVAGPAGTP
;
A
#
# COMPACT_ATOMS: atom_id res chain seq x y z
N MET A 1 -6.00 -17.88 2.16
CA MET A 1 -5.50 -16.99 1.09
C MET A 1 -6.57 -16.09 0.50
N THR A 2 -7.68 -16.62 -0.05
CA THR A 2 -8.72 -15.80 -0.73
C THR A 2 -9.26 -14.63 0.10
N LYS A 3 -9.56 -14.85 1.39
CA LYS A 3 -10.03 -13.78 2.29
C LYS A 3 -9.04 -12.61 2.42
N LEU A 4 -7.75 -12.90 2.46
CA LEU A 4 -6.69 -11.88 2.58
C LEU A 4 -6.51 -11.10 1.26
N LEU A 5 -6.64 -11.78 0.13
CA LEU A 5 -6.63 -11.14 -1.19
C LEU A 5 -7.83 -10.20 -1.38
N VAL A 6 -9.01 -10.58 -0.88
CA VAL A 6 -10.19 -9.71 -0.91
C VAL A 6 -9.99 -8.47 -0.06
N ILE A 7 -9.48 -8.63 1.18
CA ILE A 7 -9.17 -7.48 2.05
C ILE A 7 -8.10 -6.59 1.41
N LEU A 8 -7.09 -7.17 0.75
CA LEU A 8 -6.09 -6.41 0.01
C LEU A 8 -6.74 -5.60 -1.11
N LEU A 9 -7.54 -6.22 -1.97
CA LEU A 9 -8.18 -5.54 -3.09
C LEU A 9 -9.07 -4.39 -2.62
N ILE A 10 -9.85 -4.60 -1.55
CA ILE A 10 -10.64 -3.53 -0.93
C ILE A 10 -9.72 -2.41 -0.44
N GLY A 11 -8.63 -2.76 0.26
CA GLY A 11 -7.61 -1.82 0.70
C GLY A 11 -7.02 -1.01 -0.45
N LEU A 12 -6.60 -1.65 -1.54
CA LEU A 12 -6.02 -1.00 -2.72
C LEU A 12 -7.01 -0.07 -3.42
N VAL A 13 -8.30 -0.42 -3.43
CA VAL A 13 -9.35 0.48 -3.94
C VAL A 13 -9.50 1.69 -3.01
N CYS A 14 -9.52 1.49 -1.69
CA CYS A 14 -9.54 2.57 -0.72
C CYS A 14 -8.31 3.48 -0.86
N GLU A 15 -7.10 2.92 -1.02
CA GLU A 15 -5.87 3.67 -1.28
C GLU A 15 -6.02 4.54 -2.53
N ALA A 16 -6.41 3.95 -3.66
CA ALA A 16 -6.55 4.68 -4.92
C ALA A 16 -7.57 5.82 -4.83
N ILE A 17 -8.70 5.59 -4.14
CA ILE A 17 -9.69 6.62 -3.84
C ILE A 17 -9.06 7.69 -2.94
N GLY A 18 -8.41 7.29 -1.85
CA GLY A 18 -7.77 8.18 -0.88
C GLY A 18 -6.76 9.12 -1.52
N VAL A 19 -5.86 8.58 -2.35
CA VAL A 19 -4.86 9.34 -3.12
C VAL A 19 -5.53 10.32 -4.07
N VAL A 20 -6.61 9.94 -4.76
CA VAL A 20 -7.37 10.85 -5.63
C VAL A 20 -7.98 12.00 -4.83
N PHE A 21 -8.65 11.70 -3.72
CA PHE A 21 -9.26 12.71 -2.85
C PHE A 21 -8.21 13.66 -2.29
N LEU A 22 -7.07 13.13 -1.84
CA LEU A 22 -5.95 13.91 -1.35
C LEU A 22 -5.37 14.80 -2.45
N SER A 23 -5.16 14.25 -3.65
CA SER A 23 -4.66 15.01 -4.80
C SER A 23 -5.62 16.15 -5.20
N LYS A 24 -6.93 15.89 -5.22
CA LYS A 24 -7.95 16.93 -5.46
C LYS A 24 -7.94 18.01 -4.36
N GLY A 25 -7.87 17.60 -3.10
CA GLY A 25 -7.83 18.51 -1.96
C GLY A 25 -6.59 19.40 -1.96
N LEU A 26 -5.42 18.83 -2.28
CA LEU A 26 -4.17 19.57 -2.41
C LEU A 26 -4.22 20.58 -3.56
N ARG A 27 -4.76 20.18 -4.72
CA ARG A 27 -4.98 21.10 -5.85
C ARG A 27 -5.93 22.26 -5.50
N GLN A 28 -6.91 22.07 -4.61
CA GLN A 28 -7.83 23.14 -4.18
C GLN A 28 -7.20 24.14 -3.21
N ILE A 29 -6.23 23.72 -2.40
CA ILE A 29 -5.60 24.60 -1.40
C ILE A 29 -4.65 25.60 -2.08
N GLY A 30 -4.20 25.28 -3.30
CA GLY A 30 -3.30 26.08 -4.12
C GLY A 30 -1.83 25.86 -3.77
N GLU A 31 -0.95 26.18 -4.71
CA GLU A 31 0.50 26.06 -4.51
C GLU A 31 0.99 27.11 -3.51
N VAL A 32 1.92 26.71 -2.66
CA VAL A 32 2.56 27.59 -1.69
C VAL A 32 3.68 28.34 -2.41
N GLU A 33 3.37 29.51 -2.96
CA GLU A 33 4.31 30.33 -3.73
C GLU A 33 5.50 30.81 -2.87
N LYS A 34 5.32 30.94 -1.55
CA LYS A 34 6.37 31.30 -0.59
C LYS A 34 6.32 30.38 0.63
N VAL A 35 7.43 29.71 0.92
CA VAL A 35 7.55 28.81 2.08
C VAL A 35 7.88 29.63 3.34
N THR A 36 6.96 30.51 3.73
CA THR A 36 7.06 31.24 4.99
C THR A 36 6.38 30.43 6.10
N VAL A 37 6.90 30.44 7.33
CA VAL A 37 6.30 29.72 8.48
C VAL A 37 4.80 30.03 8.64
N ARG A 38 4.41 31.29 8.41
CA ARG A 38 3.00 31.73 8.45
C ARG A 38 2.13 31.12 7.35
N GLU A 39 2.67 30.99 6.14
CA GLU A 39 1.99 30.36 5.01
C GLU A 39 1.89 28.85 5.20
N VAL A 40 2.93 28.19 5.72
CA VAL A 40 2.89 26.77 6.06
C VAL A 40 1.79 26.50 7.08
N ILE A 41 1.70 27.27 8.17
CA ILE A 41 0.64 27.12 9.16
C ILE A 41 -0.74 27.37 8.54
N ALA A 42 -0.88 28.38 7.66
CA ALA A 42 -2.14 28.67 6.99
C ALA A 42 -2.56 27.54 6.04
N VAL A 43 -1.63 26.95 5.30
CA VAL A 43 -1.84 25.83 4.37
C VAL A 43 -2.21 24.57 5.12
N VAL A 44 -1.51 24.26 6.22
CA VAL A 44 -1.87 23.14 7.10
C VAL A 44 -3.27 23.32 7.66
N LYS A 45 -3.61 24.52 8.16
CA LYS A 45 -4.97 24.79 8.66
C LYS A 45 -6.01 24.62 7.57
N ARG A 46 -5.77 25.14 6.36
CA ARG A 46 -6.65 24.96 5.19
C ARG A 46 -6.79 23.49 4.81
N GLY A 47 -5.70 22.73 4.89
CA GLY A 47 -5.68 21.28 4.63
C GLY A 47 -6.54 20.50 5.60
N ILE A 48 -6.40 20.77 6.90
CA ILE A 48 -7.21 20.12 7.94
C ILE A 48 -8.70 20.52 7.82
N THR A 49 -9.02 21.68 7.27
CA THR A 49 -10.42 22.08 7.02
C THR A 49 -10.99 21.61 5.67
N ASN A 50 -10.17 21.10 4.76
CA ASN A 50 -10.62 20.71 3.43
C ASN A 50 -11.28 19.32 3.48
N ALA A 51 -12.57 19.25 3.13
CA ALA A 51 -13.33 18.01 3.15
C ALA A 51 -12.71 16.91 2.27
N TYR A 52 -12.14 17.24 1.10
CA TYR A 52 -11.50 16.25 0.23
C TYR A 52 -10.23 15.68 0.86
N ILE A 53 -9.43 16.51 1.54
CA ILE A 53 -8.26 16.02 2.28
C ILE A 53 -8.69 15.11 3.44
N LEU A 54 -9.70 15.51 4.21
CA LEU A 54 -10.19 14.69 5.32
C LEU A 54 -10.72 13.33 4.85
N TRP A 55 -11.50 13.30 3.77
CA TRP A 55 -11.93 12.05 3.14
C TRP A 55 -10.75 11.24 2.61
N GLY A 56 -9.78 11.88 1.97
CA GLY A 56 -8.56 11.22 1.49
C GLY A 56 -7.79 10.55 2.62
N VAL A 57 -7.55 11.27 3.71
CA VAL A 57 -6.89 10.76 4.92
C VAL A 57 -7.68 9.62 5.56
N PHE A 58 -9.02 9.72 5.60
CA PHE A 58 -9.86 8.64 6.12
C PHE A 58 -9.71 7.35 5.30
N PHE A 59 -9.78 7.43 3.97
CA PHE A 59 -9.61 6.27 3.11
C PHE A 59 -8.20 5.68 3.19
N GLU A 60 -7.17 6.52 3.28
CA GLU A 60 -5.79 6.08 3.54
C GLU A 60 -5.64 5.40 4.89
N ALA A 61 -6.29 5.92 5.95
CA ALA A 61 -6.28 5.27 7.25
C ALA A 61 -6.95 3.89 7.21
N VAL A 62 -8.04 3.73 6.45
CA VAL A 62 -8.70 2.44 6.24
C VAL A 62 -7.78 1.47 5.48
N PHE A 63 -7.14 1.93 4.39
CA PHE A 63 -6.15 1.15 3.66
C PHE A 63 -5.01 0.69 4.57
N PHE A 64 -4.46 1.62 5.36
CA PHE A 64 -3.39 1.32 6.31
C PHE A 64 -3.84 0.29 7.37
N GLY A 65 -5.07 0.40 7.87
CA GLY A 65 -5.68 -0.60 8.75
C GLY A 65 -5.76 -1.98 8.09
N CYS A 66 -6.23 -2.06 6.84
CA CYS A 66 -6.25 -3.29 6.06
C CYS A 66 -4.83 -3.86 5.87
N LEU A 67 -3.86 -3.01 5.55
CA LEU A 67 -2.45 -3.39 5.37
C LEU A 67 -1.87 -3.99 6.66
N LEU A 68 -2.11 -3.37 7.81
CA LEU A 68 -1.67 -3.88 9.12
C LEU A 68 -2.28 -5.24 9.45
N VAL A 69 -3.58 -5.42 9.19
CA VAL A 69 -4.26 -6.72 9.37
C VAL A 69 -3.63 -7.78 8.46
N LEU A 70 -3.29 -7.43 7.22
CA LEU A 70 -2.64 -8.34 6.28
C LEU A 70 -1.23 -8.70 6.71
N MET A 71 -0.42 -7.72 7.14
CA MET A 71 0.92 -7.96 7.69
C MET A 71 0.88 -8.84 8.95
N SER A 72 -0.18 -8.74 9.76
CA SER A 72 -0.36 -9.60 10.92
C SER A 72 -0.67 -11.06 10.56
N LYS A 73 -1.28 -11.31 9.40
CA LYS A 73 -1.80 -12.63 8.98
C LYS A 73 -0.99 -13.30 7.87
N SER A 74 -0.19 -12.55 7.12
CA SER A 74 0.59 -13.01 5.96
C SER A 74 2.07 -12.72 6.13
N GLU A 75 2.90 -13.50 5.44
CA GLU A 75 4.31 -13.17 5.32
C GLU A 75 4.48 -11.91 4.47
N VAL A 76 5.25 -10.97 5.00
CA VAL A 76 5.50 -9.66 4.39
C VAL A 76 5.99 -9.81 2.96
N SER A 77 6.85 -10.80 2.70
CA SER A 77 7.44 -11.08 1.39
C SER A 77 6.40 -11.40 0.29
N PHE A 78 5.23 -11.95 0.62
CA PHE A 78 4.11 -12.15 -0.30
C PHE A 78 3.25 -10.89 -0.49
N LEU A 79 3.26 -9.99 0.50
CA LEU A 79 2.42 -8.80 0.52
C LEU A 79 2.97 -7.68 -0.37
N TRP A 80 4.28 -7.42 -0.32
CA TRP A 80 4.94 -6.36 -1.11
C TRP A 80 4.78 -6.51 -2.63
N PRO A 81 4.87 -7.72 -3.23
CA PRO A 81 4.55 -7.89 -4.64
C PRO A 81 3.10 -7.55 -4.97
N LEU A 82 2.17 -7.86 -4.08
CA LEU A 82 0.75 -7.58 -4.31
C LEU A 82 0.42 -6.10 -4.13
N THR A 83 1.12 -5.37 -3.26
CA THR A 83 0.97 -3.91 -3.16
C THR A 83 1.45 -3.20 -4.41
N ALA A 84 2.28 -3.82 -5.26
CA ALA A 84 2.62 -3.26 -6.57
C ALA A 84 1.38 -3.03 -7.46
N MET A 85 0.29 -3.76 -7.22
CA MET A 85 -1.00 -3.54 -7.89
C MET A 85 -1.59 -2.16 -7.55
N SER A 86 -1.19 -1.53 -6.44
CA SER A 86 -1.59 -0.17 -6.12
C SER A 86 -1.10 0.85 -7.15
N PHE A 87 0.08 0.65 -7.75
CA PHE A 87 0.55 1.52 -8.82
C PHE A 87 -0.38 1.49 -10.04
N VAL A 88 -0.95 0.33 -10.35
CA VAL A 88 -1.96 0.19 -11.41
C VAL A 88 -3.23 0.92 -10.99
N MET A 89 -3.75 0.66 -9.78
CA MET A 89 -4.98 1.27 -9.28
C MET A 89 -4.86 2.80 -9.22
N THR A 90 -3.76 3.32 -8.68
CA THR A 90 -3.50 4.77 -8.56
C THR A 90 -3.27 5.41 -9.92
N THR A 91 -2.63 4.73 -10.87
CA THR A 91 -2.49 5.25 -12.25
C THR A 91 -3.83 5.29 -12.99
N LEU A 92 -4.66 4.26 -12.83
CA LEU A 92 -6.03 4.26 -13.33
C LEU A 92 -6.87 5.36 -12.67
N ALA A 93 -6.76 5.51 -11.36
CA ALA A 93 -7.48 6.51 -10.60
C ALA A 93 -7.06 7.93 -11.01
N ALA A 94 -5.77 8.17 -11.22
CA ALA A 94 -5.27 9.44 -11.78
C ALA A 94 -5.85 9.72 -13.17
N LYS A 95 -5.87 8.71 -14.06
CA LYS A 95 -6.43 8.84 -15.40
C LYS A 95 -7.94 9.13 -15.39
N PHE A 96 -8.72 8.39 -14.61
CA PHE A 96 -10.19 8.47 -14.63
C PHE A 96 -10.74 9.59 -13.74
N PHE A 97 -10.20 9.80 -12.54
CA PHE A 97 -10.76 10.77 -11.59
C PHE A 97 -10.13 12.15 -11.69
N LEU A 98 -8.83 12.21 -12.01
CA LEU A 98 -8.09 13.45 -12.16
C LEU A 98 -8.05 13.93 -13.62
N HIS A 99 -8.45 13.08 -14.58
CA HIS A 99 -8.40 13.35 -16.02
C HIS A 99 -6.99 13.76 -16.48
N GLU A 100 -5.95 13.26 -15.81
CA GLU A 100 -4.57 13.48 -16.22
C GLU A 100 -4.23 12.61 -17.43
N GLU A 101 -3.52 13.19 -18.40
CA GLU A 101 -2.94 12.43 -19.51
C GLU A 101 -1.79 11.56 -18.99
N VAL A 102 -2.11 10.28 -18.78
CA VAL A 102 -1.11 9.28 -18.42
C VAL A 102 -0.31 8.92 -19.68
N SER A 103 0.93 9.39 -19.74
CA SER A 103 1.85 9.12 -20.85
C SER A 103 2.10 7.61 -21.04
N LEU A 104 2.42 7.21 -22.27
CA LEU A 104 2.84 5.84 -22.60
C LEU A 104 4.06 5.41 -21.78
N LEU A 105 4.94 6.35 -21.42
CA LEU A 105 6.11 6.09 -20.59
C LEU A 105 5.72 5.72 -19.15
N ARG A 106 4.71 6.39 -18.57
CA ARG A 106 4.17 6.06 -17.23
C ARG A 106 3.55 4.67 -17.24
N TRP A 107 2.82 4.30 -18.30
CA TRP A 107 2.33 2.94 -18.49
C TRP A 107 3.46 1.92 -18.61
N GLY A 108 4.52 2.23 -19.36
CA GLY A 108 5.72 1.38 -19.44
C GLY A 108 6.36 1.14 -18.07
N GLY A 109 6.46 2.17 -17.24
CA GLY A 109 6.95 2.05 -15.85
C GLY A 109 6.05 1.18 -14.98
N VAL A 110 4.73 1.35 -15.07
CA VAL A 110 3.77 0.50 -14.34
C VAL A 110 3.89 -0.97 -14.76
N CYS A 111 4.00 -1.24 -16.07
CA CYS A 111 4.24 -2.59 -16.57
C CYS A 111 5.56 -3.17 -16.04
N LEU A 112 6.63 -2.38 -16.00
CA LEU A 112 7.93 -2.80 -15.47
C LEU A 112 7.86 -3.15 -13.98
N ILE A 113 7.17 -2.32 -13.18
CA ILE A 113 6.93 -2.59 -11.74
C ILE A 113 6.15 -3.89 -11.57
N MET A 114 5.10 -4.10 -12.37
CA MET A 114 4.29 -5.33 -12.34
C MET A 114 5.12 -6.57 -12.72
N CYS A 115 6.00 -6.47 -13.71
CA CYS A 115 6.95 -7.53 -14.05
C CYS A 115 7.91 -7.83 -12.89
N GLY A 116 8.47 -6.80 -12.25
CA GLY A 116 9.33 -6.94 -11.08
C GLY A 116 8.62 -7.63 -9.90
N ALA A 117 7.39 -7.22 -9.60
CA ALA A 117 6.55 -7.87 -8.58
C ALA A 117 6.25 -9.33 -8.92
N GLY A 118 5.96 -9.63 -10.19
CA GLY A 118 5.78 -11.00 -10.67
C GLY A 118 7.03 -11.87 -10.47
N LEU A 119 8.21 -11.32 -10.76
CA LEU A 119 9.50 -12.00 -10.52
C LEU A 119 9.74 -12.27 -9.03
N ILE A 120 9.45 -11.32 -8.14
CA ILE A 120 9.58 -11.52 -6.69
C ILE A 120 8.65 -12.66 -6.24
N THR A 121 7.38 -12.62 -6.67
CA THR A 121 6.40 -13.68 -6.35
C THR A 121 6.84 -15.05 -6.86
N TRP A 122 7.47 -15.10 -8.03
CA TRP A 122 8.01 -16.34 -8.59
C TRP A 122 9.24 -16.83 -7.82
N SER A 123 10.15 -15.93 -7.45
CA SER A 123 11.33 -16.26 -6.64
C SER A 123 10.93 -16.85 -5.28
N GLU A 124 9.89 -16.31 -4.63
CA GLU A 124 9.36 -16.86 -3.38
C GLU A 124 8.87 -18.31 -3.53
N LYS A 125 8.20 -18.63 -4.64
CA LYS A 125 7.77 -20.01 -4.93
C LYS A 125 8.93 -20.98 -5.14
N MET A 126 10.11 -20.48 -5.52
CA MET A 126 11.31 -21.30 -5.72
C MET A 126 12.15 -21.50 -4.44
N LYS A 127 11.84 -20.81 -3.33
CA LYS A 127 12.60 -20.97 -2.09
C LYS A 127 12.32 -22.36 -1.49
N PRO A 128 13.34 -23.20 -1.22
CA PRO A 128 13.14 -24.43 -0.46
C PRO A 128 12.53 -24.06 0.90
N THR A 129 11.54 -24.82 1.36
CA THR A 129 10.87 -24.60 2.64
C THR A 129 11.88 -24.76 3.78
N VAL A 130 12.60 -23.69 4.12
CA VAL A 130 13.40 -23.64 5.34
C VAL A 130 12.41 -23.50 6.50
N PRO A 131 12.38 -24.43 7.46
CA PRO A 131 11.43 -24.40 8.56
C PRO A 131 11.47 -23.05 9.28
N LYS A 132 10.29 -22.46 9.47
CA LYS A 132 10.10 -21.21 10.20
C LYS A 132 10.85 -21.27 11.55
N PRO A 133 11.63 -20.24 11.94
CA PRO A 133 12.40 -20.24 13.20
C PRO A 133 11.54 -20.50 14.46
N ALA A 134 10.23 -20.19 14.41
CA ALA A 134 9.30 -20.51 15.48
C ALA A 134 9.04 -22.02 15.64
N ALA A 135 9.06 -22.79 14.55
CA ALA A 135 8.98 -24.26 14.59
C ALA A 135 10.30 -24.89 15.07
N ALA A 136 11.44 -24.28 14.71
CA ALA A 136 12.74 -24.71 15.21
C ALA A 136 12.91 -24.42 16.72
N ALA A 137 12.44 -23.28 17.20
CA ALA A 137 12.43 -22.94 18.63
C ALA A 137 11.46 -23.83 19.43
N ALA A 138 10.28 -24.16 18.90
CA ALA A 138 9.35 -25.10 19.53
C ALA A 138 9.91 -26.54 19.55
N ALA A 139 10.63 -26.96 18.51
CA ALA A 139 11.28 -28.27 18.45
C ALA A 139 12.50 -28.37 19.38
N LEU A 140 13.21 -27.26 19.62
CA LEU A 140 14.29 -27.18 20.61
C LEU A 140 13.78 -27.22 22.05
N VAL A 141 12.57 -26.70 22.32
CA VAL A 141 11.91 -26.81 23.63
C VAL A 141 11.29 -28.19 23.85
N ALA A 142 10.89 -28.89 22.79
CA ALA A 142 10.36 -30.26 22.83
C ALA A 142 11.47 -31.35 22.78
N GLY A 143 12.60 -31.11 23.45
CA GLY A 143 13.66 -32.11 23.63
C GLY A 143 13.12 -33.45 24.21
N PRO A 144 13.84 -34.57 24.04
CA PRO A 144 13.30 -35.90 24.25
C PRO A 144 12.87 -36.06 25.71
N ALA A 145 11.55 -36.12 25.95
CA ALA A 145 11.02 -36.57 27.22
C ALA A 145 11.53 -37.99 27.46
N GLY A 146 12.23 -38.16 28.58
CA GLY A 146 12.97 -39.36 28.94
C GLY A 146 12.16 -40.64 28.76
N THR A 147 12.82 -41.64 28.18
CA THR A 147 12.42 -43.03 28.29
C THR A 147 12.71 -43.52 29.72
N PRO A 148 11.78 -44.27 30.35
CA PRO A 148 11.97 -44.84 31.69
C PRO A 148 13.07 -45.91 31.74
#